data_AF-R4MEA3-F1
#
_entry.id   AF-R4MEA3-F1
#
_cell.length_a   1.000
_cell.length_b   1.000
_cell.length_c   1.000
_cell.angle_alpha   90.00
_cell.angle_beta   90.00
_cell.angle_gamma   90.00
#
_symmetry.space_group_name_H-M   'P 1'
#
loop_
_entity.id
_entity.type
_entity.pdbx_description
1 polymer ?
#
loop_
_entity_poly.entity_id
_entity_poly.type
_entity_poly.pdbx_seq_one_letter_code
_entity_poly.pdbx_strand_id
1 'polypeptide(L)'
;MLLGMHQAGHVGTHERRAAATRRSALTAAGLAVVGAGVLGASACSPQKSPQPSSPRLPDNALITLGVAAGPPPTPSRVGISSVLKIGRDLYVIDCGLGSLNAFTNAGLQFDDLKAMFITHLHTDHIVDYYNFFLSGGFLAPPGRAPVLVYGPGPAGGLPPSEVGNPNPATVNPANPTPGLAAATEALHRAFAYTSNIFIRDYGIDNVADLVKVTEIGLPPGSDYRNRAPKMSPFSVASDDNVSVTATLVSHYDVYPAFGFRFDLKKSGVSVTFSGDTTKSDNLITLAQGTDILVHEAVFSLDTAYFGNAFPPNYLVNSHTSAEQVGEVAAAAKPKQLILSHYAPDDLPDSQWLDKIKKNYSGMTTIARDGQVFAL
;
A
#
# COMPACT_ATOMS: atom_id res chain seq x y z
N MET A 1 18.67 -34.90 -26.09
CA MET A 1 19.38 -36.02 -25.43
C MET A 1 18.66 -36.28 -24.11
N LEU A 2 17.73 -37.26 -24.06
CA LEU A 2 17.89 -38.62 -23.47
C LEU A 2 18.47 -38.56 -22.04
N LEU A 3 17.93 -39.16 -20.96
CA LEU A 3 17.00 -40.27 -20.64
C LEU A 3 16.60 -40.07 -19.14
N GLY A 4 15.56 -40.62 -18.53
CA GLY A 4 14.66 -41.70 -18.93
C GLY A 4 13.52 -41.90 -17.91
N MET A 5 12.46 -42.51 -18.42
CA MET A 5 11.25 -42.95 -17.74
C MET A 5 11.43 -44.37 -17.17
N HIS A 6 10.67 -44.73 -16.12
CA HIS A 6 10.12 -46.08 -15.93
C HIS A 6 8.76 -46.02 -15.17
N GLN A 7 7.68 -46.33 -15.90
CA GLN A 7 6.47 -47.04 -15.41
C GLN A 7 6.66 -48.53 -15.77
N ALA A 8 5.97 -49.57 -15.27
CA ALA A 8 4.59 -49.71 -14.80
C ALA A 8 4.34 -51.05 -14.06
N GLY A 9 3.25 -51.10 -13.26
CA GLY A 9 2.25 -52.21 -13.17
C GLY A 9 2.47 -53.30 -12.11
N HIS A 10 1.45 -53.94 -11.49
CA HIS A 10 -0.02 -53.89 -11.59
C HIS A 10 -0.66 -54.74 -10.43
N VAL A 11 -1.86 -54.35 -9.94
CA VAL A 11 -3.03 -55.12 -9.39
C VAL A 11 -2.86 -56.09 -8.20
N GLY A 12 -3.48 -55.83 -7.02
CA GLY A 12 -4.80 -56.35 -6.53
C GLY A 12 -4.56 -57.08 -5.19
N THR A 13 -5.36 -57.11 -4.12
CA THR A 13 -6.82 -57.12 -3.87
C THR A 13 -7.15 -56.73 -2.40
N HIS A 14 -8.41 -56.38 -2.18
CA HIS A 14 -9.14 -56.07 -0.94
C HIS A 14 -8.77 -56.78 0.38
N GLU A 15 -8.91 -56.07 1.51
CA GLU A 15 -9.83 -56.47 2.59
C GLU A 15 -10.23 -55.31 3.51
N ARG A 16 -11.51 -55.35 3.95
CA ARG A 16 -12.23 -54.37 4.77
C ARG A 16 -12.00 -54.59 6.27
N ARG A 17 -12.12 -53.54 7.08
CA ARG A 17 -12.74 -53.49 8.44
C ARG A 17 -12.57 -52.06 8.98
N ALA A 18 -13.47 -51.44 9.73
CA ALA A 18 -14.90 -51.56 9.98
C ALA A 18 -15.30 -50.22 10.64
N ALA A 19 -16.47 -49.70 10.31
CA ALA A 19 -17.05 -48.51 10.94
C ALA A 19 -17.64 -48.86 12.31
N ALA A 20 -17.71 -47.88 13.22
CA ALA A 20 -18.68 -47.89 14.31
C ALA A 20 -19.18 -46.47 14.60
N THR A 21 -20.48 -46.30 14.42
CA THR A 21 -21.29 -45.10 14.70
C THR A 21 -22.22 -45.35 15.89
N ARG A 22 -22.48 -44.28 16.64
CA ARG A 22 -23.76 -43.89 17.31
C ARG A 22 -24.26 -44.59 18.59
N ARG A 23 -24.62 -43.70 19.54
CA ARG A 23 -25.82 -43.64 20.42
C ARG A 23 -25.79 -44.30 21.81
N SER A 24 -25.75 -43.41 22.81
CA SER A 24 -26.80 -43.15 23.84
C SER A 24 -27.41 -44.30 24.66
N ALA A 25 -27.27 -44.22 26.00
CA ALA A 25 -28.30 -44.33 27.05
C ALA A 25 -27.60 -44.37 28.43
N LEU A 26 -27.79 -43.38 29.31
CA LEU A 26 -28.78 -43.34 30.39
C LEU A 26 -28.68 -44.50 31.40
N THR A 27 -28.12 -44.19 32.58
CA THR A 27 -28.51 -44.82 33.85
C THR A 27 -28.63 -43.74 34.93
N ALA A 28 -29.85 -43.65 35.46
CA ALA A 28 -30.34 -43.03 36.69
C ALA A 28 -29.51 -43.45 37.93
N ALA A 29 -29.62 -42.90 39.14
CA ALA A 29 -30.21 -41.72 39.76
C ALA A 29 -29.69 -41.75 41.21
N GLY A 30 -29.51 -40.59 41.84
CA GLY A 30 -29.19 -40.49 43.25
C GLY A 30 -29.59 -39.11 43.76
N LEU A 31 -30.82 -39.00 44.25
CA LEU A 31 -31.33 -37.80 44.92
C LEU A 31 -30.63 -37.63 46.27
N ALA A 32 -30.06 -36.44 46.50
CA ALA A 32 -29.93 -35.86 47.82
C ALA A 32 -30.53 -34.45 47.78
N VAL A 33 -31.69 -34.30 48.41
CA VAL A 33 -32.31 -33.00 48.69
C VAL A 33 -31.60 -32.41 49.90
N VAL A 34 -30.94 -31.26 49.74
CA VAL A 34 -30.59 -30.38 50.85
C VAL A 34 -30.81 -28.93 50.42
N GLY A 35 -31.77 -28.28 51.08
CA GLY A 35 -31.68 -26.91 51.59
C GLY A 35 -31.59 -25.74 50.59
N ALA A 36 -32.66 -24.96 50.54
CA ALA A 36 -32.69 -23.64 49.92
C ALA A 36 -31.66 -22.68 50.53
N GLY A 37 -30.87 -22.05 49.67
CA GLY A 37 -30.03 -20.88 49.98
C GLY A 37 -29.90 -20.04 48.72
N VAL A 38 -30.70 -18.98 48.60
CA VAL A 38 -30.56 -17.97 47.55
C VAL A 38 -29.31 -17.17 47.88
N LEU A 39 -28.19 -17.51 47.23
CA LEU A 39 -27.02 -16.65 47.18
C LEU A 39 -27.01 -15.95 45.82
N GLY A 40 -27.31 -14.66 45.84
CA GLY A 40 -27.16 -13.79 44.68
C GLY A 40 -25.69 -13.74 44.26
N ALA A 41 -25.37 -14.38 43.14
CA ALA A 41 -24.09 -14.20 42.48
C ALA A 41 -24.11 -12.83 41.78
N SER A 42 -23.57 -11.81 42.44
CA SER A 42 -23.15 -10.58 41.77
C SER A 42 -22.14 -10.97 40.68
N ALA A 43 -22.54 -10.80 39.42
CA ALA A 43 -21.64 -10.93 38.29
C ALA A 43 -20.60 -9.81 38.37
N CYS A 44 -19.41 -10.12 38.89
CA CYS A 44 -18.24 -9.27 38.73
C CYS A 44 -17.94 -9.19 37.23
N SER A 45 -18.31 -8.07 36.61
CA SER A 45 -17.82 -7.74 35.26
C SER A 45 -16.30 -7.62 35.33
N PRO A 46 -15.53 -8.30 34.46
CA PRO A 46 -14.09 -8.12 34.42
C PRO A 46 -13.79 -6.66 34.05
N GLN A 47 -13.20 -5.95 35.01
CA GLN A 47 -12.73 -4.59 34.83
C GLN A 47 -11.64 -4.63 33.74
N LYS A 48 -11.91 -4.04 32.56
CA LYS A 48 -10.91 -3.88 31.51
C LYS A 48 -9.71 -3.16 32.12
N SER A 49 -8.56 -3.83 32.18
CA SER A 49 -7.28 -3.23 32.52
C SER A 49 -7.10 -2.00 31.63
N PRO A 50 -6.69 -0.83 32.17
CA PRO A 50 -6.38 0.33 31.34
C PRO A 50 -5.29 -0.08 30.35
N GLN A 51 -5.60 -0.07 29.06
CA GLN A 51 -4.55 -0.19 28.07
C GLN A 51 -3.64 1.03 28.20
N PRO A 52 -2.31 0.86 28.14
CA PRO A 52 -1.40 1.99 28.13
C PRO A 52 -1.82 2.92 26.99
N SER A 53 -2.09 4.19 27.31
CA SER A 53 -2.48 5.17 26.30
C SER A 53 -1.32 5.33 25.33
N SER A 54 -1.51 4.90 24.08
CA SER A 54 -0.56 5.17 23.00
C SER A 54 -0.23 6.68 23.00
N PRO A 55 1.03 7.06 22.77
CA PRO A 55 1.41 8.47 22.68
C PRO A 55 0.48 9.19 21.70
N ARG A 56 -0.05 10.34 22.12
CA ARG A 56 -0.93 11.13 21.24
C ARG A 56 -0.14 11.59 20.03
N LEU A 57 -0.58 11.21 18.83
CA LEU A 57 0.03 11.68 17.58
C LEU A 57 -0.05 13.21 17.48
N PRO A 58 0.95 13.88 16.87
CA PRO A 58 0.85 15.30 16.57
C PRO A 58 -0.39 15.64 15.75
N ASP A 59 -0.89 16.88 15.88
CA ASP A 59 -2.05 17.31 15.10
C ASP A 59 -1.76 17.30 13.60
N ASN A 60 -0.58 17.76 13.20
CA ASN A 60 -0.07 17.63 11.84
C ASN A 60 1.15 16.69 11.83
N ALA A 61 1.09 15.62 11.05
CA ALA A 61 2.17 14.64 10.97
C ALA A 61 2.24 13.95 9.60
N LEU A 62 3.46 13.61 9.18
CA LEU A 62 3.72 12.54 8.22
C LEU A 62 4.00 11.25 9.01
N ILE A 63 3.36 10.16 8.62
CA ILE A 63 3.56 8.84 9.21
C ILE A 63 3.90 7.85 8.10
N THR A 64 5.07 7.21 8.16
CA THR A 64 5.46 6.17 7.20
C THR A 64 4.94 4.83 7.67
N LEU A 65 3.70 4.48 7.32
CA LEU A 65 3.05 3.23 7.76
C LEU A 65 3.87 1.99 7.39
N GLY A 66 4.41 1.97 6.17
CA GLY A 66 5.33 0.97 5.69
C GLY A 66 6.32 1.56 4.69
N VAL A 67 7.53 1.02 4.68
CA VAL A 67 8.64 1.53 3.84
C VAL A 67 9.28 0.46 2.95
N ALA A 68 8.77 -0.77 2.97
CA ALA A 68 9.33 -1.85 2.18
C ALA A 68 9.05 -1.66 0.68
N ALA A 69 10.09 -1.83 -0.13
CA ALA A 69 10.00 -1.83 -1.59
C ALA A 69 9.73 -3.25 -2.14
N GLY A 70 8.99 -3.31 -3.24
CA GLY A 70 8.84 -4.50 -4.05
C GLY A 70 7.60 -5.35 -3.70
N PRO A 71 7.03 -6.06 -4.70
CA PRO A 71 5.90 -6.97 -4.52
C PRO A 71 6.03 -8.07 -3.47
N PRO A 72 7.19 -8.75 -3.33
CA PRO A 72 7.29 -9.90 -2.45
C PRO A 72 7.11 -9.50 -0.97
N PRO A 73 6.35 -10.26 -0.17
CA PRO A 73 6.21 -9.98 1.24
C PRO A 73 7.54 -10.20 1.98
N THR A 74 7.95 -9.22 2.78
CA THR A 74 9.10 -9.34 3.68
C THR A 74 8.60 -9.59 5.11
N PRO A 75 9.15 -10.59 5.84
CA PRO A 75 8.73 -10.86 7.21
C PRO A 75 8.85 -9.62 8.11
N SER A 76 7.79 -9.35 8.87
CA SER A 76 7.72 -8.24 9.84
C SER A 76 7.80 -6.83 9.24
N ARG A 77 7.58 -6.69 7.93
CA ARG A 77 7.58 -5.39 7.25
C ARG A 77 6.26 -5.11 6.59
N VAL A 78 5.94 -3.83 6.51
CA VAL A 78 4.75 -3.32 5.85
C VAL A 78 5.15 -2.77 4.49
N GLY A 79 4.39 -3.13 3.45
CA GLY A 79 4.56 -2.56 2.12
C GLY A 79 4.37 -1.05 2.12
N ILE A 80 4.89 -0.37 1.10
CA ILE A 80 4.88 1.08 1.01
C ILE A 80 3.49 1.68 1.28
N SER A 81 3.44 2.57 2.27
CA SER A 81 2.26 3.40 2.53
C SER A 81 2.64 4.52 3.48
N SER A 82 2.09 5.71 3.26
CA SER A 82 2.27 6.87 4.12
C SER A 82 0.94 7.55 4.43
N VAL A 83 0.87 8.24 5.56
CA VAL A 83 -0.26 9.08 5.94
C VAL A 83 0.22 10.49 6.21
N LEU A 84 -0.43 11.47 5.57
CA LEU A 84 -0.45 12.85 6.06
C LEU A 84 -1.68 13.01 6.94
N LYS A 85 -1.46 13.32 8.22
CA LYS A 85 -2.51 13.68 9.17
C LYS A 85 -2.50 15.18 9.34
N ILE A 86 -3.63 15.85 9.09
CA ILE A 86 -3.80 17.30 9.24
C ILE A 86 -5.00 17.59 10.14
N GLY A 87 -4.73 17.89 11.40
CA GLY A 87 -5.75 17.91 12.44
C GLY A 87 -6.39 16.52 12.56
N ARG A 88 -7.66 16.40 12.16
CA ARG A 88 -8.35 15.10 12.07
C ARG A 88 -8.26 14.45 10.70
N ASP A 89 -8.14 15.24 9.63
CA ASP A 89 -8.25 14.71 8.26
C ASP A 89 -7.00 13.91 7.89
N LEU A 90 -7.20 12.71 7.35
CA LEU A 90 -6.13 11.81 6.92
C LEU A 90 -6.09 11.68 5.40
N TYR A 91 -4.89 11.74 4.84
CA TYR A 91 -4.58 11.50 3.43
C TYR A 91 -3.60 10.33 3.34
N VAL A 92 -4.01 9.22 2.73
CA VAL A 92 -3.15 8.05 2.53
C VAL A 92 -2.48 8.15 1.16
N ILE A 93 -1.18 7.85 1.10
CA ILE A 93 -0.39 7.77 -0.13
C ILE A 93 0.09 6.33 -0.24
N ASP A 94 -0.38 5.65 -1.30
CA ASP A 94 -0.20 4.21 -1.56
C ASP A 94 -0.70 3.28 -0.44
N CYS A 95 -1.03 2.05 -0.83
CA CYS A 95 -1.67 1.04 0.00
C CYS A 95 -1.00 -0.34 -0.20
N GLY A 96 0.29 -0.43 0.12
CA GLY A 96 1.03 -1.67 0.08
C GLY A 96 0.58 -2.69 1.12
N LEU A 97 1.10 -3.92 1.00
CA LEU A 97 0.67 -5.06 1.79
C LEU A 97 0.77 -4.78 3.31
N GLY A 98 -0.36 -4.92 4.02
CA GLY A 98 -0.44 -4.73 5.47
C GLY A 98 -0.61 -3.28 5.92
N SER A 99 -0.72 -2.33 4.99
CA SER A 99 -0.89 -0.91 5.29
C SER A 99 -2.16 -0.61 6.11
N LEU A 100 -3.25 -1.34 5.95
CA LEU A 100 -4.45 -1.16 6.80
C LEU A 100 -4.17 -1.55 8.26
N ASN A 101 -3.46 -2.65 8.49
CA ASN A 101 -3.07 -3.06 9.84
C ASN A 101 -2.11 -2.04 10.46
N ALA A 102 -1.15 -1.52 9.68
CA ALA A 102 -0.25 -0.47 10.13
C ALA A 102 -1.00 0.83 10.47
N PHE A 103 -1.96 1.23 9.63
CA PHE A 103 -2.83 2.38 9.84
C PHE A 103 -3.59 2.28 11.17
N THR A 104 -4.23 1.14 11.42
CA THR A 104 -4.98 0.90 12.67
C THR A 104 -4.07 0.77 13.89
N ASN A 105 -2.90 0.13 13.75
CA ASN A 105 -1.88 0.05 14.82
C ASN A 105 -1.33 1.42 15.22
N ALA A 106 -1.26 2.38 14.29
CA ALA A 106 -0.92 3.77 14.56
C ALA A 106 -2.04 4.54 15.30
N GLY A 107 -3.19 3.91 15.55
CA GLY A 107 -4.36 4.53 16.20
C GLY A 107 -5.22 5.37 15.25
N LEU A 108 -4.94 5.36 13.95
CA LEU A 108 -5.70 6.07 12.94
C LEU A 108 -7.03 5.35 12.67
N GLN A 109 -8.08 6.12 12.37
CA GLN A 109 -9.44 5.60 12.18
C GLN A 109 -9.90 5.84 10.76
N PHE A 110 -10.63 4.87 10.19
CA PHE A 110 -11.20 5.00 8.85
C PHE A 110 -12.15 6.21 8.76
N ASP A 111 -12.86 6.54 9.84
CA ASP A 111 -13.77 7.68 9.89
C ASP A 111 -13.08 9.04 9.64
N ASP A 112 -11.79 9.13 9.92
CA ASP A 112 -10.99 10.32 9.70
C ASP A 112 -10.28 10.31 8.32
N LEU A 113 -10.37 9.21 7.56
CA LEU A 113 -9.82 9.10 6.21
C LEU A 113 -10.61 9.95 5.22
N LYS A 114 -9.96 10.96 4.64
CA LYS A 114 -10.59 11.89 3.71
C LYS A 114 -10.28 11.59 2.26
N ALA A 115 -9.02 11.28 1.97
CA ALA A 115 -8.59 10.98 0.61
C ALA A 115 -7.44 9.97 0.55
N MET A 116 -7.32 9.32 -0.60
CA MET A 116 -6.20 8.44 -0.95
C MET A 116 -5.58 8.89 -2.27
N PHE A 117 -4.26 8.73 -2.40
CA PHE A 117 -3.49 9.02 -3.60
C PHE A 117 -2.65 7.80 -3.95
N ILE A 118 -2.92 7.21 -5.11
CA ILE A 118 -2.19 6.04 -5.62
C ILE A 118 -1.20 6.52 -6.69
N THR A 119 0.08 6.25 -6.49
CA THR A 119 1.15 6.70 -7.38
C THR A 119 1.14 5.93 -8.70
N HIS A 120 0.96 4.61 -8.64
CA HIS A 120 0.86 3.73 -9.80
C HIS A 120 0.18 2.40 -9.44
N LEU A 121 -0.12 1.57 -10.44
CA LEU A 121 -0.89 0.32 -10.26
C LEU A 121 -0.01 -0.94 -10.16
N HIS A 122 1.17 -0.84 -9.55
CA HIS A 122 1.88 -2.05 -9.11
C HIS A 122 1.28 -2.60 -7.83
N THR A 123 1.39 -3.91 -7.67
CA THR A 123 0.80 -4.63 -6.55
C THR A 123 1.28 -4.14 -5.19
N ASP A 124 2.56 -3.82 -5.01
CA ASP A 124 3.11 -3.31 -3.76
C ASP A 124 2.61 -1.92 -3.37
N HIS A 125 1.94 -1.19 -4.27
CA HIS A 125 1.35 0.13 -4.00
C HIS A 125 -0.17 0.09 -3.84
N ILE A 126 -0.83 -1.01 -4.21
CA ILE A 126 -2.31 -1.07 -4.26
C ILE A 126 -2.91 -2.33 -3.65
N VAL A 127 -2.15 -3.38 -3.35
CA VAL A 127 -2.72 -4.68 -2.97
C VAL A 127 -3.65 -4.61 -1.74
N ASP A 128 -3.41 -3.67 -0.83
CA ASP A 128 -4.22 -3.49 0.39
C ASP A 128 -5.24 -2.35 0.28
N TYR A 129 -5.29 -1.63 -0.85
CA TYR A 129 -6.18 -0.48 -1.09
C TYR A 129 -7.65 -0.80 -0.78
N TYR A 130 -8.16 -1.90 -1.33
CA TYR A 130 -9.58 -2.22 -1.21
C TYR A 130 -9.96 -2.62 0.22
N ASN A 131 -9.01 -3.15 1.00
CA ASN A 131 -9.25 -3.58 2.36
C ASN A 131 -9.54 -2.39 3.29
N PHE A 132 -9.04 -1.19 2.99
CA PHE A 132 -9.43 0.01 3.72
C PHE A 132 -10.95 0.21 3.68
N PHE A 133 -11.61 -0.05 2.55
CA PHE A 133 -13.06 0.06 2.43
C PHE A 133 -13.78 -1.18 2.94
N LEU A 134 -13.33 -2.36 2.51
CA LEU A 134 -14.00 -3.62 2.81
C LEU A 134 -13.97 -3.96 4.31
N SER A 135 -12.81 -3.78 4.94
CA SER A 135 -12.59 -4.11 6.35
C SER A 135 -12.54 -2.87 7.23
N GLY A 136 -11.81 -1.83 6.83
CA GLY A 136 -11.72 -0.58 7.60
C GLY A 136 -13.04 0.19 7.63
N GLY A 137 -13.75 0.24 6.50
CA GLY A 137 -15.06 0.88 6.35
C GLY A 137 -16.23 0.09 6.94
N PHE A 138 -16.02 -1.13 7.43
CA PHE A 138 -17.09 -1.96 8.01
C PHE A 138 -17.79 -1.28 9.20
N LEU A 139 -17.05 -0.48 9.98
CA LEU A 139 -17.57 0.25 11.13
C LEU A 139 -17.97 1.70 10.81
N ALA A 140 -17.92 2.11 9.55
CA ALA A 140 -18.28 3.46 9.15
C ALA A 140 -19.76 3.73 9.50
N PRO A 141 -20.09 4.95 10.00
CA PRO A 141 -21.48 5.31 10.26
C PRO A 141 -22.29 5.37 8.95
N PRO A 142 -23.56 4.92 8.95
CA PRO A 142 -24.43 5.04 7.78
C PRO A 142 -24.55 6.48 7.28
N GLY A 143 -24.53 6.66 5.96
CA GLY A 143 -24.57 7.96 5.29
C GLY A 143 -23.25 8.73 5.30
N ARG A 144 -22.13 8.09 5.67
CA ARG A 144 -20.79 8.68 5.61
C ARG A 144 -20.47 9.14 4.17
N ALA A 145 -19.84 10.31 4.05
CA ALA A 145 -19.32 10.78 2.77
C ALA A 145 -18.20 9.86 2.25
N PRO A 146 -18.13 9.58 0.93
CA PRO A 146 -17.11 8.71 0.37
C PRO A 146 -15.70 9.29 0.56
N VAL A 147 -14.72 8.41 0.73
CA VAL A 147 -13.30 8.77 0.60
C VAL A 147 -13.01 9.09 -0.86
N LEU A 148 -12.34 10.23 -1.10
CA LEU A 148 -11.91 10.61 -2.44
C LEU A 148 -10.62 9.86 -2.79
N VAL A 149 -10.61 9.12 -3.88
CA VAL A 149 -9.44 8.34 -4.31
C VAL A 149 -8.94 8.87 -5.63
N TYR A 150 -7.69 9.33 -5.66
CA TYR A 150 -7.01 9.82 -6.86
C TYR A 150 -5.94 8.82 -7.28
N GLY A 151 -5.87 8.49 -8.56
CA GLY A 151 -4.84 7.59 -9.05
C GLY A 151 -4.85 7.39 -10.56
N PRO A 152 -4.08 6.42 -11.06
CA PRO A 152 -3.88 6.24 -12.50
C PRO A 152 -5.15 5.79 -13.22
N GLY A 153 -5.37 6.37 -14.40
CA GLY A 153 -6.27 5.81 -15.40
C GLY A 153 -5.66 4.62 -16.15
N PRO A 154 -6.37 4.07 -17.15
CA PRO A 154 -5.86 2.96 -17.94
C PRO A 154 -4.57 3.35 -18.69
N ALA A 155 -3.61 2.42 -18.78
CA ALA A 155 -2.34 2.67 -19.47
C ALA A 155 -2.51 2.92 -20.98
N GLY A 156 -3.59 2.40 -21.57
CA GLY A 156 -3.88 2.50 -23.01
C GLY A 156 -3.18 1.44 -23.86
N GLY A 157 -2.27 0.66 -23.29
CA GLY A 157 -1.61 -0.46 -23.97
C GLY A 157 -0.56 -1.15 -23.10
N LEU A 158 -0.23 -2.38 -23.47
CA LEU A 158 0.89 -3.12 -22.88
C LEU A 158 2.20 -2.75 -23.61
N PRO A 159 3.34 -2.71 -22.89
CA PRO A 159 4.65 -2.57 -23.51
C PRO A 159 4.98 -3.81 -24.37
N PRO A 160 5.98 -3.70 -25.29
CA PRO A 160 6.57 -4.87 -25.94
C PRO A 160 7.09 -5.88 -24.91
N SER A 161 7.14 -7.15 -25.30
CA SER A 161 7.70 -8.18 -24.42
C SER A 161 9.23 -8.16 -24.42
N GLU A 162 9.80 -8.17 -23.22
CA GLU A 162 11.26 -8.23 -23.00
C GLU A 162 11.77 -9.66 -22.74
N VAL A 163 10.90 -10.67 -22.67
CA VAL A 163 11.26 -12.05 -22.26
C VAL A 163 11.48 -13.01 -23.45
N GLY A 164 11.89 -12.49 -24.60
CA GLY A 164 12.22 -13.28 -25.80
C GLY A 164 11.02 -13.94 -26.52
N ASN A 165 9.84 -13.97 -25.89
CA ASN A 165 8.58 -14.33 -26.53
C ASN A 165 7.86 -13.04 -26.97
N PRO A 166 7.67 -12.76 -28.27
CA PRO A 166 7.00 -11.54 -28.71
C PRO A 166 5.51 -11.46 -28.32
N ASN A 167 4.88 -12.58 -27.96
CA ASN A 167 3.46 -12.66 -27.59
C ASN A 167 3.28 -13.44 -26.28
N PRO A 168 3.68 -12.88 -25.13
CA PRO A 168 3.43 -13.51 -23.84
C PRO A 168 1.94 -13.57 -23.54
N ALA A 169 1.55 -14.47 -22.62
CA ALA A 169 0.17 -14.54 -22.17
C ALA A 169 -0.27 -13.20 -21.54
N THR A 170 -1.49 -12.76 -21.87
CA THR A 170 -2.09 -11.55 -21.30
C THR A 170 -3.19 -11.93 -20.33
N VAL A 171 -3.10 -11.44 -19.10
CA VAL A 171 -4.18 -11.57 -18.12
C VAL A 171 -5.30 -10.60 -18.50
N ASN A 172 -6.54 -11.08 -18.47
CA ASN A 172 -7.73 -10.33 -18.87
C ASN A 172 -7.60 -9.63 -20.25
N PRO A 173 -7.49 -10.37 -21.38
CA PRO A 173 -7.28 -9.76 -22.69
C PRO A 173 -8.32 -8.74 -23.13
N ALA A 174 -9.54 -8.79 -22.57
CA ALA A 174 -10.61 -7.83 -22.87
C ALA A 174 -10.37 -6.44 -22.25
N ASN A 175 -9.60 -6.38 -21.15
CA ASN A 175 -9.18 -5.13 -20.52
C ASN A 175 -7.82 -5.34 -19.82
N PRO A 176 -6.72 -5.34 -20.57
CA PRO A 176 -5.41 -5.78 -20.07
C PRO A 176 -4.69 -4.72 -19.23
N THR A 177 -5.14 -3.46 -19.28
CA THR A 177 -4.51 -2.33 -18.56
C THR A 177 -5.58 -1.47 -17.89
N PRO A 178 -6.39 -2.04 -16.98
CA PRO A 178 -7.45 -1.29 -16.32
C PRO A 178 -6.85 -0.12 -15.51
N GLY A 179 -7.52 1.02 -15.54
CA GLY A 179 -7.27 2.10 -14.58
C GLY A 179 -7.86 1.78 -13.21
N LEU A 180 -7.62 2.66 -12.25
CA LEU A 180 -8.05 2.51 -10.87
C LEU A 180 -9.58 2.38 -10.72
N ALA A 181 -10.36 3.06 -11.57
CA ALA A 181 -11.82 2.99 -11.51
C ALA A 181 -12.30 1.59 -11.92
N ALA A 182 -11.81 1.08 -13.05
CA ALA A 182 -12.16 -0.26 -13.52
C ALA A 182 -11.70 -1.37 -12.56
N ALA A 183 -10.54 -1.19 -11.92
CA ALA A 183 -10.04 -2.08 -10.88
C ALA A 183 -10.94 -2.09 -9.63
N THR A 184 -11.34 -0.90 -9.16
CA THR A 184 -12.25 -0.75 -8.00
C THR A 184 -13.61 -1.40 -8.27
N GLU A 185 -14.19 -1.18 -9.45
CA GLU A 185 -15.43 -1.83 -9.87
C GLU A 185 -15.31 -3.36 -9.94
N ALA A 186 -14.16 -3.88 -10.38
CA ALA A 186 -13.91 -5.31 -10.38
C ALA A 186 -13.85 -5.89 -8.96
N LEU A 187 -13.27 -5.16 -8.02
CA LEU A 187 -13.19 -5.54 -6.61
C LEU A 187 -14.57 -5.50 -5.93
N HIS A 188 -15.41 -4.50 -6.23
CA HIS A 188 -16.80 -4.49 -5.81
C HIS A 188 -17.54 -5.76 -6.25
N ARG A 189 -17.39 -6.17 -7.50
CA ARG A 189 -17.99 -7.41 -8.01
C ARG A 189 -17.40 -8.65 -7.35
N ALA A 190 -16.08 -8.71 -7.19
CA ALA A 190 -15.39 -9.85 -6.60
C ALA A 190 -15.82 -10.10 -5.15
N PHE A 191 -16.05 -9.05 -4.38
CA PHE A 191 -16.44 -9.12 -2.96
C PHE A 191 -17.93 -8.91 -2.71
N ALA A 192 -18.76 -8.89 -3.76
CA ALA A 192 -20.20 -8.63 -3.64
C ALA A 192 -20.91 -9.60 -2.68
N TYR A 193 -20.45 -10.86 -2.58
CA TYR A 193 -21.06 -11.83 -1.66
C TYR A 193 -21.01 -11.36 -0.20
N THR A 194 -19.83 -10.99 0.31
CA THR A 194 -19.69 -10.57 1.70
C THR A 194 -20.36 -9.23 1.96
N SER A 195 -20.27 -8.28 1.02
CA SER A 195 -20.95 -6.98 1.14
C SER A 195 -22.46 -7.17 1.22
N ASN A 196 -23.03 -8.05 0.39
CA ASN A 196 -24.46 -8.37 0.43
C ASN A 196 -24.91 -8.98 1.76
N ILE A 197 -24.10 -9.85 2.36
CA ILE A 197 -24.39 -10.44 3.67
C ILE A 197 -24.36 -9.35 4.75
N PHE A 198 -23.32 -8.52 4.79
CA PHE A 198 -23.21 -7.51 5.84
C PHE A 198 -24.27 -6.41 5.77
N ILE A 199 -24.70 -6.00 4.57
CA ILE A 199 -25.83 -5.09 4.41
C ILE A 199 -27.11 -5.70 5.03
N ARG A 200 -27.34 -7.00 4.87
CA ARG A 200 -28.55 -7.68 5.39
C ARG A 200 -28.46 -7.97 6.88
N ASP A 201 -27.29 -8.35 7.36
CA ASP A 201 -27.09 -8.78 8.75
C ASP A 201 -26.87 -7.60 9.69
N TYR A 202 -26.13 -6.59 9.25
CA TYR A 202 -25.71 -5.44 10.09
C TYR A 202 -26.35 -4.12 9.67
N GLY A 203 -26.98 -4.04 8.48
CA GLY A 203 -27.55 -2.78 7.98
C GLY A 203 -26.50 -1.72 7.64
N ILE A 204 -25.25 -2.13 7.36
CA ILE A 204 -24.21 -1.21 6.91
C ILE A 204 -24.46 -0.75 5.47
N ASP A 205 -23.85 0.39 5.10
CA ASP A 205 -23.92 0.90 3.74
C ASP A 205 -23.21 -0.02 2.75
N ASN A 206 -23.54 0.15 1.47
CA ASN A 206 -22.81 -0.52 0.41
C ASN A 206 -21.37 0.01 0.37
N VAL A 207 -20.38 -0.88 0.34
CA VAL A 207 -18.96 -0.51 0.26
C VAL A 207 -18.65 0.37 -0.95
N ALA A 208 -19.42 0.26 -2.04
CA ALA A 208 -19.30 1.13 -3.20
C ALA A 208 -19.64 2.60 -2.90
N ASP A 209 -20.47 2.87 -1.89
CA ASP A 209 -20.84 4.23 -1.48
C ASP A 209 -19.74 4.89 -0.63
N LEU A 210 -18.77 4.10 -0.13
CA LEU A 210 -17.65 4.60 0.69
C LEU A 210 -16.46 5.09 -0.14
N VAL A 211 -16.45 4.86 -1.46
CA VAL A 211 -15.32 5.16 -2.33
C VAL A 211 -15.75 5.99 -3.53
N LYS A 212 -15.01 7.06 -3.82
CA LYS A 212 -15.19 7.87 -5.03
C LYS A 212 -13.87 8.01 -5.76
N VAL A 213 -13.69 7.21 -6.81
CA VAL A 213 -12.48 7.22 -7.63
C VAL A 213 -12.50 8.38 -8.64
N THR A 214 -11.38 9.08 -8.74
CA THR A 214 -11.07 10.08 -9.76
C THR A 214 -9.75 9.67 -10.42
N GLU A 215 -9.81 9.17 -11.65
CA GLU A 215 -8.61 8.89 -12.43
C GLU A 215 -7.96 10.22 -12.86
N ILE A 216 -6.66 10.34 -12.61
CA ILE A 216 -5.89 11.56 -12.86
C ILE A 216 -5.73 11.75 -14.36
N GLY A 217 -6.14 12.93 -14.85
CA GLY A 217 -5.98 13.29 -16.26
C GLY A 217 -4.50 13.36 -16.66
N LEU A 218 -4.19 12.81 -17.83
CA LEU A 218 -2.82 12.73 -18.33
C LEU A 218 -2.45 13.98 -19.11
N PRO A 219 -1.24 14.54 -18.91
CA PRO A 219 -0.76 15.65 -19.70
C PRO A 219 -0.63 15.27 -21.18
N PRO A 220 -0.91 16.20 -22.12
CA PRO A 220 -0.75 15.94 -23.54
C PRO A 220 0.66 15.47 -23.90
N GLY A 221 0.74 14.50 -24.82
CA GLY A 221 2.01 13.97 -25.32
C GLY A 221 2.62 12.84 -24.49
N SER A 222 1.98 12.43 -23.39
CA SER A 222 2.33 11.20 -22.69
C SER A 222 1.49 10.00 -23.17
N ASP A 223 2.09 8.82 -23.21
CA ASP A 223 1.43 7.54 -23.44
C ASP A 223 2.27 6.38 -22.86
N TYR A 224 1.79 5.14 -23.00
CA TYR A 224 2.50 3.95 -22.49
C TYR A 224 3.85 3.65 -23.15
N ARG A 225 4.29 4.44 -24.15
CA ARG A 225 5.62 4.40 -24.75
C ARG A 225 6.46 5.63 -24.37
N ASN A 226 5.84 6.80 -24.26
CA ASN A 226 6.43 8.05 -23.78
C ASN A 226 5.84 8.42 -22.42
N ARG A 227 6.33 7.76 -21.37
CA ARG A 227 5.63 7.66 -20.09
C ARG A 227 5.78 8.88 -19.19
N ALA A 228 6.89 9.59 -19.31
CA ALA A 228 7.20 10.77 -18.51
C ALA A 228 7.93 11.83 -19.34
N PRO A 229 7.27 12.41 -20.38
CA PRO A 229 7.85 13.54 -21.09
C PRO A 229 8.13 14.69 -20.11
N LYS A 230 9.13 15.52 -20.44
CA LYS A 230 9.45 16.70 -19.65
C LYS A 230 8.22 17.59 -19.50
N MET A 231 7.88 17.95 -18.27
CA MET A 231 6.66 18.70 -17.98
C MET A 231 6.79 19.61 -16.76
N SER A 232 5.86 20.55 -16.64
CA SER A 232 5.62 21.29 -15.39
C SER A 232 4.63 20.53 -14.50
N PRO A 233 4.69 20.70 -13.17
CA PRO A 233 3.67 20.20 -12.26
C PRO A 233 2.26 20.67 -12.64
N PHE A 234 1.27 19.81 -12.45
CA PHE A 234 -0.14 20.12 -12.69
C PHE A 234 -0.99 19.79 -11.46
N SER A 235 -2.14 20.46 -11.32
CA SER A 235 -3.03 20.27 -10.18
C SER A 235 -3.81 18.97 -10.28
N VAL A 236 -3.91 18.23 -9.17
CA VAL A 236 -4.67 16.98 -9.05
C VAL A 236 -5.88 17.14 -8.16
N ALA A 237 -5.70 17.74 -6.99
CA ALA A 237 -6.76 17.91 -6.00
C ALA A 237 -6.49 19.14 -5.13
N SER A 238 -7.55 19.67 -4.52
CA SER A 238 -7.42 20.68 -3.46
C SER A 238 -8.64 20.67 -2.55
N ASP A 239 -8.42 20.90 -1.26
CA ASP A 239 -9.46 21.11 -0.26
C ASP A 239 -9.04 22.19 0.75
N ASP A 240 -9.73 22.31 1.88
CA ASP A 240 -9.42 23.33 2.90
C ASP A 240 -8.05 23.16 3.59
N ASN A 241 -7.44 21.98 3.53
CA ASN A 241 -6.17 21.68 4.19
C ASN A 241 -4.99 21.63 3.23
N VAL A 242 -5.17 21.07 2.02
CA VAL A 242 -4.06 20.79 1.10
C VAL A 242 -4.34 21.27 -0.32
N SER A 243 -3.27 21.61 -1.03
CA SER A 243 -3.23 21.65 -2.49
C SER A 243 -2.29 20.54 -2.96
N VAL A 244 -2.74 19.73 -3.92
CA VAL A 244 -1.97 18.60 -4.44
C VAL A 244 -1.63 18.84 -5.90
N THR A 245 -0.34 18.80 -6.19
CA THR A 245 0.20 18.81 -7.56
C THR A 245 0.93 17.51 -7.86
N ALA A 246 1.06 17.18 -9.14
CA ALA A 246 1.75 15.99 -9.59
C ALA A 246 2.60 16.24 -10.83
N THR A 247 3.52 15.32 -11.07
CA THR A 247 4.19 15.13 -12.37
C THR A 247 4.19 13.65 -12.71
N LEU A 248 4.23 13.31 -14.01
CA LEU A 248 4.58 11.97 -14.43
C LEU A 248 6.05 11.68 -14.13
N VAL A 249 6.32 10.49 -13.61
CA VAL A 249 7.65 9.96 -13.32
C VAL A 249 7.89 8.67 -14.10
N SER A 250 9.15 8.27 -14.26
CA SER A 250 9.51 7.15 -15.13
C SER A 250 9.78 5.90 -14.30
N HIS A 251 8.84 4.96 -14.30
CA HIS A 251 8.96 3.67 -13.61
C HIS A 251 8.95 2.51 -14.62
N TYR A 252 9.96 2.51 -15.50
CA TYR A 252 10.07 1.59 -16.62
C TYR A 252 8.79 1.45 -17.43
N ASP A 253 8.23 0.25 -17.53
CA ASP A 253 7.03 -0.08 -18.30
C ASP A 253 5.71 0.24 -17.60
N VAL A 254 5.76 0.68 -16.34
CA VAL A 254 4.57 1.10 -15.62
C VAL A 254 4.14 2.48 -16.05
N TYR A 255 2.88 2.58 -16.46
CA TYR A 255 2.27 3.84 -16.85
C TYR A 255 0.76 3.79 -16.60
N PRO A 256 0.15 4.88 -16.11
CA PRO A 256 0.80 6.08 -15.56
C PRO A 256 1.48 5.85 -14.20
N ALA A 257 2.55 6.60 -13.93
CA ALA A 257 3.20 6.67 -12.62
C ALA A 257 3.43 8.14 -12.22
N PHE A 258 3.10 8.48 -10.98
CA PHE A 258 3.10 9.86 -10.49
C PHE A 258 4.01 10.07 -9.28
N GLY A 259 4.67 11.22 -9.26
CA GLY A 259 5.12 11.86 -8.03
C GLY A 259 4.07 12.90 -7.59
N PHE A 260 3.87 13.05 -6.28
CA PHE A 260 2.89 13.98 -5.70
C PHE A 260 3.55 14.99 -4.77
N ARG A 261 3.11 16.25 -4.82
CA ARG A 261 3.46 17.27 -3.83
C ARG A 261 2.21 17.79 -3.16
N PHE A 262 2.24 17.80 -1.83
CA PHE A 262 1.21 18.32 -0.95
C PHE A 262 1.72 19.62 -0.33
N ASP A 263 1.04 20.73 -0.59
CA ASP A 263 1.27 21.99 0.10
C ASP A 263 0.14 22.21 1.13
N LEU A 264 0.49 22.19 2.42
CA LEU A 264 -0.45 22.36 3.54
C LEU A 264 -0.80 23.85 3.67
N LYS A 265 -2.07 24.19 3.46
CA LYS A 265 -2.53 25.59 3.33
C LYS A 265 -2.35 26.40 4.61
N LYS A 266 -2.51 25.79 5.79
CA LYS A 266 -2.46 26.50 7.08
C LYS A 266 -1.04 26.70 7.61
N SER A 267 -0.19 25.68 7.53
CA SER A 267 1.19 25.74 8.03
C SER A 267 2.18 26.26 6.98
N GLY A 268 1.86 26.15 5.69
CA GLY A 268 2.78 26.42 4.59
C GLY A 268 3.81 25.32 4.36
N VAL A 269 3.71 24.19 5.08
CA VAL A 269 4.64 23.05 4.94
C VAL A 269 4.32 22.25 3.68
N SER A 270 5.36 21.79 3.01
CA SER A 270 5.29 21.05 1.75
C SER A 270 5.93 19.66 1.86
N VAL A 271 5.21 18.63 1.44
CA VAL A 271 5.68 17.24 1.42
C VAL A 271 5.57 16.70 0.01
N THR A 272 6.69 16.25 -0.57
CA THR A 272 6.73 15.64 -1.90
C THR A 272 7.06 14.16 -1.80
N PHE A 273 6.29 13.30 -2.47
CA PHE A 273 6.50 11.87 -2.61
C PHE A 273 6.93 11.56 -4.04
N SER A 274 7.99 10.76 -4.20
CA SER A 274 8.52 10.42 -5.52
C SER A 274 7.60 9.51 -6.33
N GLY A 275 6.85 8.63 -5.65
CA GLY A 275 6.44 7.35 -6.26
C GLY A 275 7.66 6.49 -6.57
N ASP A 276 7.49 5.45 -7.38
CA ASP A 276 8.63 4.71 -7.93
C ASP A 276 9.11 5.43 -9.18
N THR A 277 10.42 5.61 -9.33
CA THR A 277 10.99 6.34 -10.46
C THR A 277 12.48 6.10 -10.61
N THR A 278 12.97 6.21 -11.84
CA THR A 278 14.37 6.56 -12.11
C THR A 278 14.68 8.00 -11.67
N LYS A 279 15.95 8.40 -11.68
CA LYS A 279 16.33 9.82 -11.58
C LYS A 279 15.51 10.65 -12.60
N SER A 280 14.76 11.63 -12.10
CA SER A 280 13.70 12.31 -12.86
C SER A 280 13.77 13.82 -12.74
N ASP A 281 13.94 14.52 -13.87
CA ASP A 281 13.89 15.99 -13.95
C ASP A 281 12.51 16.54 -13.58
N ASN A 282 11.44 15.80 -13.89
CA ASN A 282 10.09 16.14 -13.51
C ASN A 282 9.93 16.12 -11.99
N LEU A 283 10.46 15.09 -11.33
CA LEU A 283 10.42 14.99 -9.87
C LEU A 283 11.28 16.09 -9.22
N ILE A 284 12.46 16.39 -9.75
CA ILE A 284 13.29 17.52 -9.28
C ILE A 284 12.50 18.84 -9.37
N THR A 285 11.79 19.06 -10.48
CA THR A 285 10.96 20.25 -10.70
C THR A 285 9.80 20.31 -9.70
N LEU A 286 9.11 19.19 -9.46
CA LEU A 286 8.02 19.07 -8.49
C LEU A 286 8.49 19.34 -7.05
N ALA A 287 9.61 18.73 -6.67
CA ALA A 287 10.17 18.76 -5.31
C ALA A 287 10.96 20.03 -4.98
N GLN A 288 11.11 20.96 -5.93
CA GLN A 288 11.96 22.14 -5.73
C GLN A 288 11.56 22.92 -4.47
N GLY A 289 12.50 23.02 -3.52
CA GLY A 289 12.36 23.76 -2.28
C GLY A 289 11.34 23.21 -1.29
N THR A 290 10.93 21.94 -1.44
CA THR A 290 9.96 21.32 -0.52
C THR A 290 10.53 21.22 0.92
N ASP A 291 9.67 21.20 1.93
CA ASP A 291 10.13 20.99 3.31
C ASP A 291 10.60 19.54 3.49
N ILE A 292 9.80 18.59 3.04
CA ILE A 292 10.10 17.15 3.10
C ILE A 292 10.03 16.55 1.71
N LEU A 293 11.08 15.86 1.29
CA LEU A 293 11.08 14.97 0.14
C LEU A 293 11.14 13.51 0.64
N VAL A 294 10.07 12.76 0.41
CA VAL A 294 10.00 11.31 0.61
C VAL A 294 10.34 10.64 -0.72
N HIS A 295 11.46 9.91 -0.76
CA HIS A 295 12.01 9.36 -2.01
C HIS A 295 12.25 7.85 -1.92
N GLU A 296 11.86 7.12 -2.96
CA GLU A 296 12.21 5.71 -3.19
C GLU A 296 13.73 5.52 -3.30
N ALA A 297 14.25 4.34 -2.97
CA ALA A 297 15.61 4.02 -3.36
C ALA A 297 15.93 2.54 -3.40
N VAL A 298 16.66 2.15 -4.43
CA VAL A 298 17.40 0.89 -4.44
C VAL A 298 18.87 1.18 -4.13
N PHE A 299 19.49 0.42 -3.22
CA PHE A 299 20.85 0.70 -2.77
C PHE A 299 21.87 0.68 -3.93
N SER A 300 21.69 -0.26 -4.87
CA SER A 300 22.47 -0.40 -6.09
C SER A 300 21.56 -0.75 -7.27
N LEU A 301 21.82 -0.20 -8.44
CA LEU A 301 21.09 -0.59 -9.67
C LEU A 301 21.76 -1.75 -10.41
N ASP A 302 22.90 -2.23 -9.91
CA ASP A 302 23.56 -3.43 -10.43
C ASP A 302 22.78 -4.67 -9.99
N THR A 303 22.25 -5.43 -10.94
CA THR A 303 21.48 -6.64 -10.68
C THR A 303 22.32 -7.71 -9.98
N ALA A 304 23.64 -7.70 -10.15
CA ALA A 304 24.53 -8.64 -9.46
C ALA A 304 24.48 -8.47 -7.93
N TYR A 305 24.19 -7.27 -7.44
CA TYR A 305 23.98 -7.00 -6.01
C TYR A 305 22.81 -7.83 -5.45
N PHE A 306 21.79 -8.07 -6.28
CA PHE A 306 20.61 -8.86 -5.93
C PHE A 306 20.66 -10.29 -6.51
N GLY A 307 21.86 -10.83 -6.73
CA GLY A 307 22.03 -12.18 -7.23
C GLY A 307 21.44 -12.41 -8.62
N ASN A 308 21.30 -11.36 -9.43
CA ASN A 308 20.67 -11.37 -10.75
C ASN A 308 19.20 -11.82 -10.73
N ALA A 309 18.46 -11.47 -9.67
CA ALA A 309 17.03 -11.75 -9.55
C ALA A 309 16.14 -10.91 -10.51
N PHE A 310 16.71 -9.87 -11.13
CA PHE A 310 15.99 -8.97 -12.04
C PHE A 310 16.41 -9.18 -13.50
N PRO A 311 15.53 -8.92 -14.48
CA PRO A 311 15.92 -8.85 -15.88
C PRO A 311 17.02 -7.79 -16.12
N PRO A 312 17.86 -7.96 -17.15
CA PRO A 312 18.86 -6.95 -17.51
C PRO A 312 18.24 -5.56 -17.67
N ASN A 313 18.91 -4.54 -17.17
CA ASN A 313 18.50 -3.12 -17.19
C ASN A 313 17.19 -2.78 -16.46
N TYR A 314 16.49 -3.74 -15.84
CA TYR A 314 15.22 -3.47 -15.16
C TYR A 314 15.38 -2.38 -14.09
N LEU A 315 16.30 -2.57 -13.13
CA LEU A 315 16.50 -1.62 -12.03
C LEU A 315 16.91 -0.23 -12.54
N VAL A 316 17.83 -0.16 -13.50
CA VAL A 316 18.30 1.10 -14.09
C VAL A 316 17.17 1.89 -14.75
N ASN A 317 16.18 1.20 -15.32
CA ASN A 317 15.07 1.84 -16.00
C ASN A 317 13.83 2.05 -15.11
N SER A 318 13.81 1.52 -13.88
CA SER A 318 12.63 1.55 -12.99
C SER A 318 12.86 2.33 -11.69
N HIS A 319 14.09 2.39 -11.18
CA HIS A 319 14.36 2.86 -9.82
C HIS A 319 15.54 3.83 -9.72
N THR A 320 15.66 4.48 -8.56
CA THR A 320 16.73 5.43 -8.26
C THR A 320 17.75 4.82 -7.31
N SER A 321 19.05 4.94 -7.63
CA SER A 321 20.10 4.47 -6.74
C SER A 321 20.24 5.36 -5.50
N ALA A 322 20.77 4.84 -4.38
CA ALA A 322 21.08 5.67 -3.20
C ALA A 322 21.97 6.90 -3.53
N GLU A 323 22.91 6.75 -4.47
CA GLU A 323 23.78 7.84 -4.92
C GLU A 323 23.02 8.88 -5.76
N GLN A 324 22.12 8.41 -6.64
CA GLN A 324 21.25 9.25 -7.45
C GLN A 324 20.18 9.97 -6.62
N VAL A 325 19.67 9.38 -5.54
CA VAL A 325 18.80 10.10 -4.58
C VAL A 325 19.52 11.31 -4.02
N GLY A 326 20.81 11.19 -3.69
CA GLY A 326 21.62 12.35 -3.31
C GLY A 326 21.69 13.42 -4.39
N GLU A 327 21.83 13.04 -5.67
CA GLU A 327 21.82 13.99 -6.79
C GLU A 327 20.46 14.71 -6.95
N VAL A 328 19.36 13.95 -6.83
CA VAL A 328 18.00 14.50 -6.88
C VAL A 328 17.79 15.48 -5.72
N ALA A 329 18.16 15.10 -4.49
CA ALA A 329 18.02 15.95 -3.32
C ALA A 329 18.89 17.21 -3.41
N ALA A 330 20.11 17.11 -3.95
CA ALA A 330 20.97 18.28 -4.16
C ALA A 330 20.36 19.28 -5.16
N ALA A 331 19.69 18.79 -6.20
CA ALA A 331 19.01 19.63 -7.19
C ALA A 331 17.70 20.22 -6.65
N ALA A 332 16.87 19.39 -6.00
CA ALA A 332 15.57 19.79 -5.46
C ALA A 332 15.69 20.67 -4.21
N LYS A 333 16.77 20.54 -3.43
CA LYS A 333 17.05 21.29 -2.20
C LYS A 333 15.93 21.21 -1.15
N PRO A 334 15.51 20.00 -0.72
CA PRO A 334 14.53 19.89 0.35
C PRO A 334 15.13 20.33 1.69
N LYS A 335 14.30 20.71 2.67
CA LYS A 335 14.80 20.93 4.05
C LYS A 335 15.17 19.60 4.73
N GLN A 336 14.41 18.54 4.43
CA GLN A 336 14.65 17.18 4.88
C GLN A 336 14.39 16.18 3.74
N LEU A 337 15.33 15.24 3.58
CA LEU A 337 15.15 14.05 2.77
C LEU A 337 14.76 12.87 3.68
N ILE A 338 13.72 12.13 3.30
CA ILE A 338 13.30 10.91 3.97
C ILE A 338 13.33 9.78 2.93
N LEU A 339 14.12 8.75 3.20
CA LEU A 339 14.11 7.53 2.41
C LEU A 339 12.93 6.65 2.84
N SER A 340 12.06 6.30 1.89
CA SER A 340 10.98 5.33 2.04
C SER A 340 10.95 4.47 0.77
N HIS A 341 10.19 3.38 0.70
CA HIS A 341 10.24 2.42 -0.42
C HIS A 341 11.68 2.10 -0.81
N TYR A 342 12.39 1.41 0.09
CA TYR A 342 13.81 1.13 -0.15
C TYR A 342 14.18 -0.35 -0.05
N ALA A 343 15.12 -0.74 -0.90
CA ALA A 343 15.67 -2.10 -0.96
C ALA A 343 17.20 -2.10 -1.06
N PRO A 344 17.90 -2.98 -0.32
CA PRO A 344 17.36 -3.88 0.70
C PRO A 344 17.01 -3.13 1.99
N ASP A 345 16.15 -3.72 2.79
CA ASP A 345 15.47 -3.05 3.89
C ASP A 345 16.11 -3.31 5.27
N ASP A 346 17.20 -4.10 5.29
CA ASP A 346 17.95 -4.57 6.46
C ASP A 346 19.37 -3.98 6.57
N LEU A 347 19.79 -3.12 5.64
CA LEU A 347 21.08 -2.44 5.72
C LEU A 347 21.14 -1.44 6.89
N PRO A 348 22.33 -1.27 7.51
CA PRO A 348 22.58 -0.19 8.45
C PRO A 348 22.37 1.18 7.80
N ASP A 349 21.72 2.10 8.52
CA ASP A 349 21.45 3.47 8.04
C ASP A 349 22.72 4.18 7.59
N SER A 350 23.86 3.93 8.24
CA SER A 350 25.14 4.54 7.88
C SER A 350 25.53 4.27 6.43
N GLN A 351 25.25 3.08 5.89
CA GLN A 351 25.61 2.76 4.50
C GLN A 351 24.77 3.56 3.48
N TRP A 352 23.47 3.69 3.74
CA TRP A 352 22.60 4.55 2.94
C TRP A 352 23.06 6.00 2.99
N LEU A 353 23.31 6.50 4.21
CA LEU A 353 23.76 7.86 4.43
C LEU A 353 25.10 8.14 3.74
N ASP A 354 26.07 7.21 3.77
CA ASP A 354 27.37 7.37 3.14
C ASP A 354 27.25 7.48 1.60
N LYS A 355 26.33 6.73 0.98
CA LYS A 355 26.05 6.83 -0.46
C LYS A 355 25.39 8.15 -0.83
N ILE A 356 24.36 8.56 -0.09
CA ILE A 356 23.61 9.81 -0.33
C ILE A 356 24.52 11.03 -0.12
N LYS A 357 25.35 11.02 0.93
CA LYS A 357 26.23 12.14 1.32
C LYS A 357 27.30 12.50 0.30
N LYS A 358 27.58 11.64 -0.67
CA LYS A 358 28.45 11.98 -1.81
C LYS A 358 27.95 13.20 -2.58
N ASN A 359 26.63 13.35 -2.68
CA ASN A 359 25.99 14.39 -3.47
C ASN A 359 25.13 15.34 -2.63
N TYR A 360 24.64 14.91 -1.45
CA TYR A 360 23.74 15.71 -0.61
C TYR A 360 24.07 15.62 0.88
N SER A 361 24.41 16.74 1.50
CA SER A 361 24.76 16.81 2.93
C SER A 361 23.63 17.36 3.83
N GLY A 362 22.43 17.57 3.28
CA GLY A 362 21.29 18.05 4.07
C GLY A 362 20.70 16.98 4.99
N MET A 363 19.74 17.37 5.83
CA MET A 363 19.12 16.47 6.79
C MET A 363 18.48 15.28 6.07
N THR A 364 18.90 14.06 6.43
CA THR A 364 18.46 12.82 5.79
C THR A 364 18.06 11.81 6.85
N THR A 365 16.92 11.15 6.65
CA THR A 365 16.42 10.07 7.53
C THR A 365 16.13 8.82 6.70
N ILE A 366 16.55 7.66 7.18
CA ILE A 366 16.11 6.37 6.64
C ILE A 366 14.86 5.96 7.43
N ALA A 367 13.69 6.03 6.81
CA ALA A 367 12.43 5.85 7.54
C ALA A 367 12.23 4.41 8.00
N ARG A 368 11.38 4.23 9.02
CA ARG A 368 10.95 2.92 9.52
C ARG A 368 9.43 2.80 9.50
N ASP A 369 8.93 1.58 9.48
CA ASP A 369 7.49 1.30 9.57
C ASP A 369 6.92 1.93 10.85
N GLY A 370 5.82 2.68 10.72
CA GLY A 370 5.17 3.41 11.80
C GLY A 370 5.87 4.68 12.30
N GLN A 371 6.97 5.14 11.66
CA GLN A 371 7.68 6.33 12.11
C GLN A 371 6.86 7.62 11.89
N VAL A 372 6.89 8.51 12.88
CA VAL A 372 6.12 9.76 12.92
C VAL A 372 7.02 10.98 12.81
N PHE A 373 6.68 11.91 11.92
CA PHE A 373 7.35 13.19 11.69
C PHE A 373 6.33 14.31 11.89
N ALA A 374 6.53 15.21 12.85
CA ALA A 374 5.65 16.35 13.05
C ALA A 374 5.82 17.40 11.93
N LEU A 375 4.71 18.04 11.52
CA LEU A 375 4.65 19.02 10.43
C LEU A 375 4.28 20.42 10.90
#